data_AF-A0A4S5CN59-F1
#
_entry.id   AF-A0A4S5CN59-F1
#
_cell.length_a   1.000
_cell.length_b   1.000
_cell.length_c   1.000
_cell.angle_alpha   90.00
_cell.angle_beta   90.00
_cell.angle_gamma   90.00
#
_symmetry.space_group_name_H-M   'P 1'
#
loop_
_entity.id
_entity.type
_entity.pdbx_description
1 polymer ?
#
loop_
_entity_poly.entity_id
_entity_poly.type
_entity_poly.pdbx_seq_one_letter_code
_entity_poly.pdbx_strand_id
1 'polypeptide(L)'
;MSNANTFTSLRRNSHLRLSEIDYPENPFERNPDAQAAAKQWADNYIAGMRYALEVNKLSRKIMPAFRSNVTLVSEPHIISMNALISFLGECIDNVVIKTTAELNVRYGDFILHDPSAISSLAKVSDEIAILPRFTVSVRHYHLLDDDSRALLKKALFDNDYDAFKNQYPILGGRDAIKPAMDALRRYFELTPELISEFKEHIFGYRDGTIGEWVFGFHHFMLAHVFFPEKIKAALDDVKANGAILAAEKFKSELRNVFFHGLDNRAYEQDKPVKLSFRIVNGGPKEQISAFEKIVRLAYKLMEEGNPEAHLTEYLNHEVAAATFKGSNGQSIRVYQSHLTTTVRADTADKLMALIDVPDTELAALIEAMVNR
;
A
#
# COMPACT_ATOMS: atom_id res chain seq x y z
N MET A 1 -28.96 -16.58 5.30
CA MET A 1 -27.81 -16.87 4.40
C MET A 1 -27.66 -15.68 3.46
N SER A 2 -26.47 -15.08 3.43
CA SER A 2 -26.23 -13.66 3.10
C SER A 2 -26.16 -13.35 1.60
N ASN A 3 -26.95 -12.37 1.16
CA ASN A 3 -26.92 -11.75 -0.18
C ASN A 3 -25.65 -10.91 -0.48
N ALA A 4 -24.60 -11.03 0.34
CA ALA A 4 -23.31 -10.35 0.14
C ALA A 4 -22.39 -11.07 -0.86
N ASN A 5 -22.70 -12.30 -1.28
CA ASN A 5 -21.80 -13.10 -2.13
C ASN A 5 -22.01 -12.92 -3.64
N THR A 6 -23.16 -12.44 -4.09
CA THR A 6 -23.50 -12.40 -5.53
C THR A 6 -22.96 -11.15 -6.23
N PHE A 7 -22.81 -10.01 -5.53
CA PHE A 7 -22.16 -8.82 -6.09
C PHE A 7 -20.63 -8.99 -6.13
N THR A 8 -20.07 -9.69 -5.16
CA THR A 8 -18.63 -9.99 -5.08
C THR A 8 -18.19 -10.99 -6.15
N SER A 9 -19.07 -11.90 -6.59
CA SER A 9 -18.75 -12.84 -7.68
C SER A 9 -18.77 -12.19 -9.07
N LEU A 10 -19.62 -11.18 -9.30
CA LEU A 10 -19.59 -10.38 -10.53
C LEU A 10 -18.36 -9.45 -10.58
N ARG A 11 -17.85 -8.99 -9.44
CA ARG A 11 -16.56 -8.26 -9.34
C ARG A 11 -15.34 -9.14 -9.63
N ARG A 12 -15.34 -10.40 -9.16
CA ARG A 12 -14.24 -11.36 -9.35
C ARG A 12 -14.06 -11.88 -10.77
N ASN A 13 -15.06 -11.73 -11.65
CA ASN A 13 -14.98 -12.16 -13.04
C ASN A 13 -14.51 -11.06 -14.02
N SER A 14 -14.13 -9.88 -13.51
CA SER A 14 -13.33 -8.94 -14.30
C SER A 14 -11.89 -9.47 -14.32
N HIS A 15 -11.54 -10.25 -15.34
CA HIS A 15 -10.20 -10.79 -15.57
C HIS A 15 -9.20 -9.68 -15.97
N LEU A 16 -9.06 -8.63 -15.15
CA LEU A 16 -7.99 -7.64 -15.30
C LEU A 16 -6.83 -8.05 -14.40
N ARG A 17 -5.96 -8.88 -14.95
CA ARG A 17 -4.70 -9.27 -14.31
C ARG A 17 -3.61 -8.29 -14.72
N LEU A 18 -3.23 -7.36 -13.83
CA LEU A 18 -2.00 -6.56 -13.99
C LEU A 18 -0.72 -7.39 -14.03
N SER A 19 -0.81 -8.69 -13.76
CA SER A 19 0.31 -9.61 -13.82
C SER A 19 0.67 -10.13 -15.22
N GLU A 20 -0.08 -9.74 -16.25
CA GLU A 20 0.16 -10.17 -17.64
C GLU A 20 0.67 -9.01 -18.51
N ILE A 21 1.40 -8.05 -17.92
CA ILE A 21 1.94 -6.93 -18.69
C ILE A 21 3.45 -6.77 -18.50
N ASP A 22 4.18 -7.25 -19.50
CA ASP A 22 5.57 -6.91 -19.76
C ASP A 22 5.62 -5.47 -20.29
N TYR A 23 6.40 -4.61 -19.65
CA TYR A 23 6.61 -3.23 -20.09
C TYR A 23 8.08 -2.85 -20.08
N PRO A 24 8.60 -2.23 -21.15
CA PRO A 24 9.96 -1.72 -21.22
C PRO A 24 10.17 -0.41 -20.42
N GLU A 25 11.41 -0.19 -20.01
CA GLU A 25 11.91 0.69 -18.94
C GLU A 25 11.92 2.22 -19.22
N ASN A 26 11.28 2.74 -20.28
CA ASN A 26 11.44 4.15 -20.68
C ASN A 26 10.21 5.06 -20.37
N PRO A 27 10.34 6.09 -19.50
CA PRO A 27 9.20 6.84 -18.93
C PRO A 27 8.77 8.15 -19.61
N PHE A 28 9.33 8.56 -20.76
CA PHE A 28 9.10 9.94 -21.29
C PHE A 28 8.07 10.11 -22.41
N GLU A 29 7.52 9.04 -22.95
CA GLU A 29 6.33 9.08 -23.79
C GLU A 29 5.45 7.94 -23.32
N ARG A 30 4.17 8.22 -23.06
CA ARG A 30 3.26 7.19 -22.54
C ARG A 30 3.25 6.04 -23.53
N ASN A 31 3.93 4.95 -23.18
CA ASN A 31 4.16 3.80 -24.05
C ASN A 31 2.80 3.35 -24.64
N PRO A 32 2.71 3.07 -25.96
CA PRO A 32 1.51 2.56 -26.60
C PRO A 32 0.83 1.42 -25.83
N ASP A 33 1.61 0.52 -25.24
CA ASP A 33 1.09 -0.60 -24.47
C ASP A 33 0.42 -0.13 -23.15
N ALA A 34 0.94 0.93 -22.52
CA ALA A 34 0.40 1.49 -21.27
C ALA A 34 -0.90 2.25 -21.55
N GLN A 35 -0.94 2.96 -22.69
CA GLN A 35 -2.17 3.55 -23.21
C GLN A 35 -3.22 2.48 -23.51
N ALA A 36 -2.81 1.37 -24.13
CA ALA A 36 -3.71 0.25 -24.45
C ALA A 36 -4.29 -0.38 -23.18
N ALA A 37 -3.48 -0.61 -22.14
CA ALA A 37 -3.96 -1.15 -20.87
C ALA A 37 -4.91 -0.19 -20.14
N ALA A 38 -4.57 1.09 -20.06
CA ALA A 38 -5.45 2.09 -19.46
C ALA A 38 -6.78 2.21 -20.21
N LYS A 39 -6.76 2.12 -21.54
CA LYS A 39 -7.97 2.05 -22.36
C LYS A 39 -8.77 0.78 -22.10
N GLN A 40 -8.12 -0.39 -22.03
CA GLN A 40 -8.79 -1.64 -21.69
C GLN A 40 -9.46 -1.59 -20.30
N TRP A 41 -8.81 -0.94 -19.34
CA TRP A 41 -9.37 -0.68 -18.02
C TRP A 41 -10.59 0.23 -18.07
N ALA A 42 -10.51 1.30 -18.87
CA ALA A 42 -11.65 2.18 -19.13
C ALA A 42 -12.81 1.40 -19.76
N ASP A 43 -12.57 0.61 -20.79
CA ASP A 43 -13.59 -0.18 -21.48
C ASP A 43 -14.27 -1.19 -20.55
N ASN A 44 -13.48 -1.90 -19.73
CA ASN A 44 -13.99 -2.85 -18.75
C ASN A 44 -14.82 -2.17 -17.64
N TYR A 45 -14.39 -1.00 -17.18
CA TYR A 45 -15.15 -0.19 -16.24
C TYR A 45 -16.52 0.18 -16.85
N ILE A 46 -16.56 0.72 -18.06
CA ILE A 46 -17.83 1.10 -18.72
C ILE A 46 -18.75 -0.11 -18.93
N ALA A 47 -18.20 -1.25 -19.35
CA ALA A 47 -18.97 -2.48 -19.50
C ALA A 47 -19.61 -2.92 -18.16
N GLY A 48 -18.83 -2.91 -17.08
CA GLY A 48 -19.31 -3.24 -15.73
C GLY A 48 -20.40 -2.28 -15.23
N MET A 49 -20.23 -0.98 -15.49
CA MET A 49 -21.21 0.04 -15.06
C MET A 49 -22.51 -0.01 -15.86
N ARG A 50 -22.44 -0.26 -17.18
CA ARG A 50 -23.63 -0.48 -18.02
C ARG A 50 -24.39 -1.73 -17.55
N TYR A 51 -23.68 -2.82 -17.26
CA TYR A 51 -24.29 -4.02 -16.70
C TYR A 51 -24.98 -3.75 -15.35
N ALA A 52 -24.32 -3.03 -14.45
CA ALA A 52 -24.89 -2.66 -13.15
C ALA A 52 -26.16 -1.81 -13.28
N LEU A 53 -26.21 -0.87 -14.24
CA LEU A 53 -27.42 -0.11 -14.53
C LEU A 53 -28.56 -0.98 -15.05
N GLU A 54 -28.27 -1.91 -15.98
CA GLU A 54 -29.30 -2.82 -16.51
C GLU A 54 -29.86 -3.75 -15.42
N VAL A 55 -28.99 -4.29 -14.54
CA VAL A 55 -29.43 -5.07 -13.37
C VAL A 55 -30.30 -4.23 -12.43
N ASN A 56 -29.93 -2.97 -12.18
CA ASN A 56 -30.73 -2.07 -11.34
C ASN A 56 -32.11 -1.78 -11.95
N LYS A 57 -32.16 -1.48 -13.26
CA LYS A 57 -33.42 -1.30 -14.00
C LYS A 57 -34.30 -2.55 -13.93
N LEU A 58 -33.71 -3.74 -14.15
CA LEU A 58 -34.43 -5.01 -14.08
C LEU A 58 -34.97 -5.26 -12.66
N SER A 59 -34.15 -5.01 -11.65
CA SER A 59 -34.56 -5.20 -10.26
C SER A 59 -35.70 -4.26 -9.86
N ARG A 60 -35.65 -2.98 -10.25
CA ARG A 60 -36.77 -2.03 -10.06
C ARG A 60 -38.06 -2.48 -10.74
N LYS A 61 -37.99 -3.15 -11.89
CA LYS A 61 -39.17 -3.69 -12.60
C LYS A 61 -39.77 -4.90 -11.89
N ILE A 62 -38.94 -5.75 -11.29
CA ILE A 62 -39.37 -7.03 -10.68
C ILE A 62 -39.73 -6.87 -9.20
N MET A 63 -39.04 -6.00 -8.45
CA MET A 63 -39.23 -5.81 -7.00
C MET A 63 -40.68 -5.50 -6.57
N PRO A 64 -41.49 -4.72 -7.30
CA PRO A 64 -42.90 -4.52 -6.93
C PRO A 64 -43.71 -5.83 -6.87
N ALA A 65 -43.27 -6.90 -7.55
CA ALA A 65 -43.91 -8.21 -7.55
C ALA A 65 -43.47 -9.12 -6.39
N PHE A 66 -42.36 -8.82 -5.71
CA PHE A 66 -41.82 -9.61 -4.62
C PHE A 66 -41.64 -8.69 -3.40
N ARG A 67 -42.50 -8.81 -2.37
CA ARG A 67 -42.45 -8.03 -1.11
C ARG A 67 -41.15 -8.29 -0.31
N SER A 68 -40.00 -7.91 -0.84
CA SER A 68 -38.69 -8.07 -0.21
C SER A 68 -37.96 -6.74 -0.17
N ASN A 69 -37.42 -6.39 1.00
CA ASN A 69 -36.62 -5.18 1.22
C ASN A 69 -35.18 -5.43 0.75
N VAL A 70 -34.96 -5.56 -0.57
CA VAL A 70 -33.61 -5.53 -1.13
C VAL A 70 -33.20 -4.06 -1.30
N THR A 71 -32.19 -3.64 -0.55
CA THR A 71 -31.60 -2.30 -0.71
C THR A 71 -30.87 -2.23 -2.06
N LEU A 72 -31.51 -1.60 -3.05
CA LEU A 72 -30.88 -1.33 -4.34
C LEU A 72 -29.93 -0.14 -4.25
N VAL A 73 -28.76 -0.28 -4.86
CA VAL A 73 -27.85 0.86 -5.06
C VAL A 73 -28.54 1.85 -5.99
N SER A 74 -28.69 3.10 -5.56
CA SER A 74 -29.33 4.12 -6.39
C SER A 74 -28.48 4.44 -7.63
N GLU A 75 -29.12 4.70 -8.78
CA GLU A 75 -28.42 5.09 -10.02
C GLU A 75 -27.43 6.25 -9.83
N PRO A 76 -27.70 7.31 -9.04
CA PRO A 76 -26.72 8.36 -8.74
C PRO A 76 -25.42 7.87 -8.10
N HIS A 77 -25.46 6.79 -7.32
CA HIS A 77 -24.25 6.21 -6.72
C HIS A 77 -23.42 5.47 -7.76
N ILE A 78 -24.09 4.84 -8.76
CA ILE A 78 -23.44 4.15 -9.88
C ILE A 78 -22.71 5.17 -10.77
N ILE A 79 -23.34 6.29 -11.10
CA ILE A 79 -22.74 7.33 -11.96
C ILE A 79 -21.87 8.35 -11.19
N SER A 80 -21.41 8.05 -9.98
CA SER A 80 -20.61 9.00 -9.20
C SER A 80 -19.11 8.82 -9.44
N MET A 81 -18.34 9.91 -9.34
CA MET A 81 -16.87 9.85 -9.32
C MET A 81 -16.34 8.94 -8.20
N ASN A 82 -17.07 8.83 -7.09
CA ASN A 82 -16.74 7.91 -6.00
C ASN A 82 -16.78 6.44 -6.44
N ALA A 83 -17.71 6.06 -7.35
CA ALA A 83 -17.74 4.70 -7.88
C ALA A 83 -16.51 4.38 -8.73
N LEU A 84 -16.04 5.35 -9.52
CA LEU A 84 -14.78 5.22 -10.26
C LEU A 84 -13.58 5.06 -9.31
N ILE A 85 -13.50 5.92 -8.29
CA ILE A 85 -12.43 5.87 -7.27
C ILE A 85 -12.44 4.52 -6.53
N SER A 86 -13.62 4.02 -6.13
CA SER A 86 -13.74 2.72 -5.46
C SER A 86 -13.35 1.55 -6.37
N PHE A 87 -13.72 1.58 -7.65
CA PHE A 87 -13.31 0.57 -8.62
C PHE A 87 -11.78 0.53 -8.76
N LEU A 88 -11.15 1.69 -8.95
CA LEU A 88 -9.70 1.77 -9.06
C LEU A 88 -8.99 1.32 -7.78
N GLY A 89 -9.52 1.70 -6.62
CA GLY A 89 -9.02 1.24 -5.32
C GLY A 89 -9.00 -0.28 -5.23
N GLU A 90 -10.09 -0.96 -5.61
CA GLU A 90 -10.16 -2.42 -5.61
C GLU A 90 -9.16 -3.06 -6.60
N CYS A 91 -9.04 -2.50 -7.81
CA CYS A 91 -8.06 -2.98 -8.80
C CYS A 91 -6.63 -2.87 -8.25
N ILE A 92 -6.31 -1.76 -7.61
CA ILE A 92 -5.01 -1.49 -7.00
C ILE A 92 -4.75 -2.41 -5.81
N ASP A 93 -5.71 -2.54 -4.90
CA ASP A 93 -5.59 -3.37 -3.71
C ASP A 93 -5.27 -4.82 -4.07
N ASN A 94 -5.89 -5.36 -5.12
CA ASN A 94 -5.60 -6.72 -5.59
C ASN A 94 -4.12 -6.88 -6.02
N VAL A 95 -3.52 -5.84 -6.57
CA VAL A 95 -2.13 -5.85 -7.08
C VAL A 95 -1.15 -5.66 -5.95
N VAL A 96 -1.49 -4.78 -5.01
CA VAL A 96 -0.76 -4.58 -3.76
C VAL A 96 -0.76 -5.89 -2.96
N ILE A 97 -1.91 -6.55 -2.81
CA ILE A 97 -2.03 -7.85 -2.15
C ILE A 97 -1.14 -8.89 -2.83
N LYS A 98 -1.17 -8.97 -4.16
CA LYS A 98 -0.32 -9.89 -4.90
C LYS A 98 1.17 -9.60 -4.70
N THR A 99 1.57 -8.34 -4.82
CA THR A 99 2.96 -7.88 -4.59
C THR A 99 3.42 -8.17 -3.16
N THR A 100 2.54 -7.94 -2.19
CA THR A 100 2.77 -8.27 -0.78
C THR A 100 2.98 -9.77 -0.59
N ALA A 101 2.16 -10.60 -1.23
CA ALA A 101 2.32 -12.05 -1.18
C ALA A 101 3.65 -12.51 -1.81
N GLU A 102 4.04 -11.95 -2.96
CA GLU A 102 5.33 -12.24 -3.60
C GLU A 102 6.51 -11.86 -2.70
N LEU A 103 6.46 -10.68 -2.07
CA LEU A 103 7.48 -10.23 -1.11
C LEU A 103 7.50 -11.10 0.14
N ASN A 104 6.35 -11.47 0.70
CA ASN A 104 6.27 -12.33 1.88
C ASN A 104 6.66 -13.79 1.59
N VAL A 105 6.48 -14.29 0.36
CA VAL A 105 7.03 -15.60 -0.03
C VAL A 105 8.55 -15.55 -0.03
N ARG A 106 9.13 -14.46 -0.54
CA ARG A 106 10.58 -14.31 -0.67
C ARG A 106 11.28 -13.94 0.64
N TYR A 107 10.71 -13.01 1.41
CA TYR A 107 11.33 -12.42 2.60
C TYR A 107 10.50 -12.60 3.88
N GLY A 108 9.47 -13.45 3.87
CA GLY A 108 8.48 -13.64 4.96
C GLY A 108 9.07 -13.93 6.33
N ASP A 109 10.24 -14.58 6.33
CA ASP A 109 11.02 -14.84 7.53
C ASP A 109 11.43 -13.52 8.22
N PHE A 110 11.85 -12.50 7.49
CA PHE A 110 12.29 -11.21 8.02
C PHE A 110 11.17 -10.17 8.13
N ILE A 111 10.20 -10.22 7.20
CA ILE A 111 9.10 -9.25 7.16
C ILE A 111 7.78 -9.95 6.96
N LEU A 112 6.78 -9.56 7.75
CA LEU A 112 5.38 -9.69 7.36
C LEU A 112 4.92 -8.32 6.90
N HIS A 113 4.99 -8.06 5.60
CA HIS A 113 4.36 -6.87 5.06
C HIS A 113 2.86 -7.10 5.04
N ASP A 114 2.10 -6.17 5.61
CA ASP A 114 0.68 -6.07 5.32
C ASP A 114 0.47 -5.25 4.03
N PRO A 115 -0.64 -5.46 3.31
CA PRO A 115 -0.92 -4.72 2.08
C PRO A 115 -0.97 -3.19 2.28
N SER A 116 -1.39 -2.71 3.45
CA SER A 116 -1.45 -1.26 3.72
C SER A 116 -0.06 -0.62 3.82
N ALA A 117 0.93 -1.34 4.34
CA ALA A 117 2.31 -0.90 4.41
C ALA A 117 2.90 -0.78 3.00
N ILE A 118 2.69 -1.77 2.14
CA ILE A 118 3.14 -1.73 0.73
C ILE A 118 2.46 -0.60 -0.04
N SER A 119 1.15 -0.43 0.12
CA SER A 119 0.40 0.67 -0.50
C SER A 119 0.94 2.04 -0.10
N SER A 120 1.29 2.21 1.18
CA SER A 120 1.85 3.45 1.73
C SER A 120 3.27 3.72 1.21
N LEU A 121 4.13 2.69 1.16
CA LEU A 121 5.49 2.81 0.65
C LEU A 121 5.51 3.19 -0.84
N ALA A 122 4.69 2.52 -1.65
CA ALA A 122 4.56 2.82 -3.07
C ALA A 122 3.76 4.10 -3.38
N LYS A 123 3.18 4.76 -2.36
CA LYS A 123 2.36 5.98 -2.49
C LYS A 123 1.24 5.84 -3.52
N VAL A 124 0.62 4.67 -3.59
CA VAL A 124 -0.31 4.34 -4.67
C VAL A 124 -1.57 5.22 -4.65
N SER A 125 -1.95 5.71 -3.47
CA SER A 125 -3.07 6.62 -3.28
C SER A 125 -2.92 7.96 -4.01
N ASP A 126 -1.69 8.42 -4.26
CA ASP A 126 -1.42 9.71 -4.90
C ASP A 126 -1.98 9.74 -6.33
N GLU A 127 -1.86 8.63 -7.07
CA GLU A 127 -2.34 8.51 -8.45
C GLU A 127 -3.87 8.51 -8.55
N ILE A 128 -4.56 7.88 -7.60
CA ILE A 128 -6.03 7.90 -7.55
C ILE A 128 -6.53 9.30 -7.15
N ALA A 129 -5.84 9.97 -6.23
CA ALA A 129 -6.22 11.28 -5.69
C ALA A 129 -6.24 12.38 -6.75
N ILE A 130 -5.56 12.19 -7.88
CA ILE A 130 -5.53 13.14 -9.00
C ILE A 130 -6.88 13.22 -9.72
N LEU A 131 -7.60 12.11 -9.87
CA LEU A 131 -8.86 12.07 -10.64
C LEU A 131 -9.94 13.01 -10.12
N PRO A 132 -10.31 13.00 -8.82
CA PRO A 132 -11.29 13.96 -8.31
C PRO A 132 -10.78 15.41 -8.35
N ARG A 133 -9.46 15.62 -8.36
CA ARG A 133 -8.84 16.95 -8.43
C ARG A 133 -8.73 17.50 -9.84
N PHE A 134 -8.68 16.64 -10.86
CA PHE A 134 -8.51 17.03 -12.25
C PHE A 134 -9.60 17.99 -12.72
N THR A 135 -10.87 17.61 -12.59
CA THR A 135 -11.99 18.44 -13.01
C THR A 135 -12.01 19.79 -12.30
N VAL A 136 -11.81 19.78 -10.98
CA VAL A 136 -11.86 21.00 -10.16
C VAL A 136 -10.71 21.94 -10.52
N SER A 137 -9.51 21.39 -10.66
CA SER A 137 -8.29 22.15 -10.96
C SER A 137 -8.32 22.77 -12.34
N VAL A 138 -8.71 22.00 -13.35
CA VAL A 138 -8.78 22.51 -14.72
C VAL A 138 -9.93 23.52 -14.87
N ARG A 139 -11.08 23.28 -14.23
CA ARG A 139 -12.19 24.25 -14.23
C ARG A 139 -11.77 25.57 -13.59
N HIS A 140 -11.09 25.53 -12.43
CA HIS A 140 -10.56 26.74 -11.80
C HIS A 140 -9.59 27.47 -12.71
N TYR A 141 -8.65 26.76 -13.34
CA TYR A 141 -7.72 27.36 -14.31
C TYR A 141 -8.45 28.15 -15.42
N HIS A 142 -9.51 27.61 -16.01
CA HIS A 142 -10.25 28.29 -17.08
C HIS A 142 -11.19 29.41 -16.60
N LEU A 143 -11.46 29.49 -15.29
CA LEU A 143 -12.23 30.59 -14.69
C LEU A 143 -11.36 31.79 -14.29
N LEU A 144 -10.03 31.62 -14.25
CA LEU A 144 -9.09 32.69 -13.98
C LEU A 144 -8.94 33.65 -15.18
N ASP A 145 -8.67 34.92 -14.89
CA ASP A 145 -8.25 35.90 -15.88
C ASP A 145 -6.89 35.52 -16.52
N ASP A 146 -6.53 36.19 -17.62
CA ASP A 146 -5.32 35.87 -18.39
C ASP A 146 -4.02 36.01 -17.57
N ASP A 147 -3.92 37.05 -16.75
CA ASP A 147 -2.73 37.31 -15.93
C ASP A 147 -2.58 36.25 -14.83
N SER A 148 -3.67 35.95 -14.13
CA SER A 148 -3.71 34.89 -13.10
C SER A 148 -3.41 33.50 -13.70
N ARG A 149 -3.89 33.21 -14.92
CA ARG A 149 -3.54 31.96 -15.63
C ARG A 149 -2.05 31.88 -15.95
N ALA A 150 -1.44 32.97 -16.42
CA ALA A 150 -0.02 33.00 -16.72
C ALA A 150 0.82 32.79 -15.45
N LEU A 151 0.45 33.44 -14.34
CA LEU A 151 1.11 33.28 -13.04
C LEU A 151 0.97 31.86 -12.48
N LEU A 152 -0.24 31.28 -12.53
CA LEU A 152 -0.50 29.91 -12.08
C LEU A 152 0.30 28.89 -12.92
N LYS A 153 0.31 29.08 -14.25
CA LYS A 153 1.08 28.23 -15.17
C LYS A 153 2.57 28.32 -14.90
N LYS A 154 3.10 29.53 -14.68
CA LYS A 154 4.51 29.73 -14.31
C LYS A 154 4.85 29.00 -13.01
N ALA A 155 4.08 29.23 -11.94
CA ALA A 155 4.29 28.56 -10.65
C ALA A 155 4.25 27.03 -10.76
N LEU A 156 3.39 26.50 -11.64
CA LEU A 156 3.30 25.06 -11.89
C LEU A 156 4.57 24.47 -12.49
N PHE A 157 5.16 25.12 -13.50
CA PHE A 157 6.37 24.64 -14.18
C PHE A 157 7.64 24.93 -13.37
N ASP A 158 7.64 25.99 -12.56
CA ASP A 158 8.73 26.33 -11.65
C ASP A 158 8.74 25.47 -10.36
N ASN A 159 7.73 24.60 -10.16
CA ASN A 159 7.50 23.84 -8.91
C ASN A 159 7.34 24.76 -7.67
N ASP A 160 6.87 25.99 -7.85
CA ASP A 160 6.68 26.95 -6.76
C ASP A 160 5.33 26.73 -6.08
N TYR A 161 5.34 25.93 -5.00
CA TYR A 161 4.15 25.58 -4.23
C TYR A 161 3.46 26.79 -3.60
N ASP A 162 4.22 27.76 -3.10
CA ASP A 162 3.67 28.90 -2.37
C ASP A 162 3.05 29.91 -3.37
N ALA A 163 3.70 30.14 -4.51
CA ALA A 163 3.11 30.93 -5.59
C ALA A 163 1.87 30.26 -6.19
N PHE A 164 1.90 28.93 -6.40
CA PHE A 164 0.74 28.18 -6.89
C PHE A 164 -0.44 28.30 -5.92
N LYS A 165 -0.19 28.14 -4.61
CA LYS A 165 -1.22 28.28 -3.57
C LYS A 165 -1.90 29.65 -3.59
N ASN A 166 -1.13 30.72 -3.80
CA ASN A 166 -1.67 32.08 -3.83
C ASN A 166 -2.64 32.30 -5.00
N GLN A 167 -2.42 31.61 -6.13
CA GLN A 167 -3.29 31.65 -7.30
C GLN A 167 -4.43 30.61 -7.24
N TYR A 168 -4.35 29.67 -6.29
CA TYR A 168 -5.31 28.58 -6.08
C TYR A 168 -5.75 28.52 -4.59
N PRO A 169 -6.48 29.54 -4.07
CA PRO A 169 -6.82 29.62 -2.64
C PRO A 169 -7.90 28.61 -2.19
N ILE A 170 -8.54 27.92 -3.13
CA ILE A 170 -9.66 26.99 -2.88
C ILE A 170 -9.18 25.68 -2.19
N LEU A 171 -7.88 25.40 -2.19
CA LEU A 171 -7.32 24.19 -1.56
C LEU A 171 -6.86 24.50 -0.13
N GLY A 172 -7.49 23.83 0.84
CA GLY A 172 -7.02 23.83 2.23
C GLY A 172 -5.77 22.95 2.39
N GLY A 173 -4.71 23.51 2.99
CA GLY A 173 -3.49 22.78 3.38
C GLY A 173 -2.52 22.43 2.24
N ARG A 174 -1.25 22.15 2.58
CA ARG A 174 -0.20 21.74 1.61
C ARG A 174 -0.52 20.40 0.93
N ASP A 175 -1.19 19.49 1.64
CA ASP A 175 -1.48 18.14 1.17
C ASP A 175 -2.49 18.09 0.02
N ALA A 176 -3.29 19.15 -0.16
CA ALA A 176 -4.23 19.27 -1.27
C ALA A 176 -3.60 19.91 -2.52
N ILE A 177 -2.46 20.59 -2.39
CA ILE A 177 -1.83 21.38 -3.46
C ILE A 177 -1.10 20.49 -4.45
N LYS A 178 -0.29 19.54 -3.97
CA LYS A 178 0.50 18.66 -4.84
C LYS A 178 -0.39 17.87 -5.82
N PRO A 179 -1.46 17.19 -5.40
CA PRO A 179 -2.37 16.52 -6.34
C PRO A 179 -3.02 17.46 -7.36
N ALA A 180 -3.29 18.72 -6.99
CA ALA A 180 -3.87 19.70 -7.90
C ALA A 180 -2.86 20.21 -8.94
N MET A 181 -1.61 20.42 -8.54
CA MET A 181 -0.50 20.71 -9.45
C MET A 181 -0.32 19.55 -10.44
N ASP A 182 -0.22 18.32 -9.94
CA ASP A 182 -0.03 17.14 -10.80
C ASP A 182 -1.22 16.94 -11.76
N ALA A 183 -2.44 17.26 -11.33
CA ALA A 183 -3.61 17.25 -12.18
C ALA A 183 -3.54 18.29 -13.32
N LEU A 184 -3.11 19.52 -13.03
CA LEU A 184 -2.93 20.55 -14.06
C LEU A 184 -1.77 20.23 -15.01
N ARG A 185 -0.70 19.60 -14.53
CA ARG A 185 0.39 19.12 -15.41
C ARG A 185 -0.14 18.13 -16.43
N ARG A 186 -0.88 17.12 -15.98
CA ARG A 186 -1.52 16.14 -16.88
C ARG A 186 -2.42 16.81 -17.91
N TYR A 187 -3.15 17.85 -17.51
CA TYR A 187 -3.98 18.60 -18.44
C TYR A 187 -3.16 19.29 -19.54
N PHE A 188 -2.00 19.86 -19.22
CA PHE A 188 -1.11 20.49 -20.20
C PHE A 188 -0.31 19.49 -21.05
N GLU A 189 -0.24 18.22 -20.63
CA GLU A 189 0.35 17.12 -21.41
C GLU A 189 -0.63 16.51 -22.42
N LEU A 190 -1.93 16.83 -22.34
CA LEU A 190 -2.93 16.35 -23.29
C LEU A 190 -2.75 16.97 -24.68
N THR A 191 -3.09 16.20 -25.72
CA THR A 191 -3.12 16.73 -27.09
C THR A 191 -4.24 17.75 -27.26
N PRO A 192 -4.17 18.65 -28.26
CA PRO A 192 -5.22 19.63 -28.53
C PRO A 192 -6.61 19.00 -28.74
N GLU A 193 -6.66 17.82 -29.32
CA GLU A 193 -7.90 17.05 -29.54
C GLU A 193 -8.50 16.61 -28.20
N LEU A 194 -7.69 16.00 -27.33
CA LEU A 194 -8.12 15.54 -26.00
C LEU A 194 -8.49 16.71 -25.08
N ILE A 195 -7.82 17.86 -25.22
CA ILE A 195 -8.19 19.10 -24.52
C ILE A 195 -9.58 19.57 -24.96
N SER A 196 -9.88 19.47 -26.26
CA SER A 196 -11.17 19.89 -26.81
C SER A 196 -12.29 18.96 -26.34
N GLU A 197 -12.07 17.64 -26.43
CA GLU A 197 -12.97 16.61 -25.90
C GLU A 197 -13.23 16.82 -24.39
N PHE A 198 -12.18 17.04 -23.60
CA PHE A 198 -12.32 17.33 -22.18
C PHE A 198 -13.18 18.57 -21.93
N LYS A 199 -12.94 19.67 -22.66
CA LYS A 199 -13.73 20.90 -22.55
C LYS A 199 -15.20 20.66 -22.89
N GLU A 200 -15.51 19.85 -23.90
CA GLU A 200 -16.88 19.42 -24.17
C GLU A 200 -17.48 18.63 -23.00
N HIS A 201 -16.68 17.78 -22.33
CA HIS A 201 -17.09 17.07 -21.11
C HIS A 201 -17.26 17.96 -19.87
N ILE A 202 -16.77 19.20 -19.82
CA ILE A 202 -16.97 20.07 -18.64
C ILE A 202 -17.82 21.32 -18.89
N PHE A 203 -17.81 21.85 -20.11
CA PHE A 203 -18.49 23.10 -20.47
C PHE A 203 -19.58 22.94 -21.54
N GLY A 204 -19.65 21.80 -22.22
CA GLY A 204 -20.63 21.56 -23.28
C GLY A 204 -22.08 21.47 -22.77
N TYR A 205 -23.02 22.03 -23.56
CA TYR A 205 -24.46 21.77 -23.44
C TYR A 205 -24.77 20.33 -23.89
N ARG A 206 -25.66 19.61 -23.20
CA ARG A 206 -25.85 18.16 -23.42
C ARG A 206 -27.30 17.78 -23.67
N ASP A 207 -27.57 17.33 -24.89
CA ASP A 207 -28.76 16.55 -25.23
C ASP A 207 -28.42 15.06 -25.12
N GLY A 208 -28.62 14.48 -23.93
CA GLY A 208 -28.35 13.06 -23.67
C GLY A 208 -28.85 12.58 -22.32
N THR A 209 -28.94 11.26 -22.13
CA THR A 209 -29.21 10.68 -20.80
C THR A 209 -27.98 10.87 -19.91
N ILE A 210 -28.20 11.28 -18.65
CA ILE A 210 -27.14 11.60 -17.68
C ILE A 210 -26.09 10.48 -17.57
N GLY A 211 -26.48 9.20 -17.76
CA GLY A 211 -25.59 8.04 -17.65
C GLY A 211 -24.53 7.94 -18.76
N GLU A 212 -24.90 8.07 -20.04
CA GLU A 212 -23.97 7.92 -21.17
C GLU A 212 -22.88 9.01 -21.15
N TRP A 213 -23.25 10.23 -20.76
CA TRP A 213 -22.27 11.30 -20.62
C TRP A 213 -21.26 11.03 -19.51
N VAL A 214 -21.72 10.63 -18.32
CA VAL A 214 -20.82 10.31 -17.20
C VAL A 214 -19.89 9.16 -17.56
N PHE A 215 -20.39 8.16 -18.30
CA PHE A 215 -19.58 7.06 -18.80
C PHE A 215 -18.50 7.52 -19.77
N GLY A 216 -18.82 8.36 -20.75
CA GLY A 216 -17.80 8.96 -21.60
C GLY A 216 -16.76 9.74 -20.80
N PHE A 217 -17.20 10.50 -19.79
CA PHE A 217 -16.28 11.27 -18.95
C PHE A 217 -15.37 10.38 -18.08
N HIS A 218 -15.91 9.34 -17.42
CA HIS A 218 -15.10 8.40 -16.65
C HIS A 218 -14.14 7.61 -17.53
N HIS A 219 -14.57 7.24 -18.73
CA HIS A 219 -13.72 6.61 -19.73
C HIS A 219 -12.53 7.52 -20.06
N PHE A 220 -12.79 8.79 -20.40
CA PHE A 220 -11.73 9.78 -20.65
C PHE A 220 -10.75 9.88 -19.48
N MET A 221 -11.26 9.97 -18.25
CA MET A 221 -10.43 10.07 -17.04
C MET A 221 -9.53 8.85 -16.86
N LEU A 222 -10.05 7.64 -17.07
CA LEU A 222 -9.25 6.41 -16.99
C LEU A 222 -8.25 6.28 -18.13
N ALA A 223 -8.69 6.55 -19.35
CA ALA A 223 -7.91 6.34 -20.55
C ALA A 223 -6.79 7.38 -20.69
N HIS A 224 -6.99 8.62 -20.26
CA HIS A 224 -6.08 9.74 -20.57
C HIS A 224 -5.51 10.47 -19.35
N VAL A 225 -6.10 10.30 -18.16
CA VAL A 225 -5.63 11.01 -16.94
C VAL A 225 -5.05 10.05 -15.91
N PHE A 226 -5.59 8.84 -15.76
CA PHE A 226 -5.08 7.82 -14.85
C PHE A 226 -3.90 7.07 -15.46
N PHE A 227 -2.78 7.00 -14.73
CA PHE A 227 -1.52 6.40 -15.19
C PHE A 227 -1.21 5.12 -14.38
N PRO A 228 -1.81 3.96 -14.70
CA PRO A 228 -1.55 2.70 -14.01
C PRO A 228 -0.06 2.28 -14.04
N GLU A 229 0.67 2.70 -15.06
CA GLU A 229 2.11 2.49 -15.22
C GLU A 229 2.94 3.09 -14.07
N LYS A 230 2.53 4.24 -13.52
CA LYS A 230 3.21 4.87 -12.36
C LYS A 230 3.04 4.04 -11.09
N ILE A 231 1.87 3.41 -10.94
CA ILE A 231 1.60 2.50 -9.82
C ILE A 231 2.45 1.25 -9.93
N LYS A 232 2.53 0.66 -11.13
CA LYS A 232 3.40 -0.50 -11.38
C LYS A 232 4.86 -0.17 -11.08
N ALA A 233 5.38 0.94 -11.62
CA ALA A 233 6.75 1.36 -11.39
C ALA A 233 7.06 1.53 -9.89
N ALA A 234 6.15 2.14 -9.13
CA ALA A 234 6.31 2.27 -7.68
C ALA A 234 6.32 0.91 -6.96
N LEU A 235 5.47 -0.04 -7.39
CA LEU A 235 5.46 -1.40 -6.82
C LEU A 235 6.70 -2.20 -7.23
N ASP A 236 7.20 -2.03 -8.45
CA ASP A 236 8.42 -2.68 -8.92
C ASP A 236 9.65 -2.14 -8.18
N ASP A 237 9.69 -0.83 -7.88
CA ASP A 237 10.74 -0.23 -7.03
C ASP A 237 10.71 -0.82 -5.62
N VAL A 238 9.52 -0.99 -5.02
CA VAL A 238 9.37 -1.69 -3.74
C VAL A 238 9.85 -3.14 -3.83
N LYS A 239 9.57 -3.85 -4.93
CA LYS A 239 10.06 -5.22 -5.15
C LYS A 239 11.57 -5.28 -5.29
N ALA A 240 12.16 -4.38 -6.07
CA ALA A 240 13.59 -4.29 -6.30
C ALA A 240 14.35 -4.00 -5.00
N ASN A 241 13.76 -3.17 -4.14
CA ASN A 241 14.31 -2.82 -2.83
C ASN A 241 13.84 -3.74 -1.69
N GLY A 242 13.22 -4.89 -1.99
CA GLY A 242 12.64 -5.79 -0.98
C GLY A 242 13.64 -6.26 0.10
N ALA A 243 14.89 -6.53 -0.28
CA ALA A 243 15.93 -6.92 0.67
C ALA A 243 16.35 -5.78 1.61
N ILE A 244 16.36 -4.53 1.11
CA ILE A 244 16.63 -3.34 1.93
C ILE A 244 15.51 -3.14 2.94
N LEU A 245 14.25 -3.25 2.49
CA LEU A 245 13.08 -3.19 3.38
C LEU A 245 13.14 -4.30 4.46
N ALA A 246 13.66 -5.48 4.10
CA ALA A 246 13.88 -6.58 5.05
C ALA A 246 14.92 -6.26 6.10
N ALA A 247 16.05 -5.69 5.67
CA ALA A 247 17.12 -5.26 6.55
C ALA A 247 16.64 -4.18 7.53
N GLU A 248 15.98 -3.14 7.02
CA GLU A 248 15.42 -2.04 7.83
C GLU A 248 14.42 -2.55 8.86
N LYS A 249 13.50 -3.43 8.44
CA LYS A 249 12.49 -4.01 9.32
C LYS A 249 13.12 -4.89 10.39
N PHE A 250 14.02 -5.80 10.01
CA PHE A 250 14.71 -6.68 10.93
C PHE A 250 15.52 -5.88 11.97
N LYS A 251 16.22 -4.83 11.55
CA LYS A 251 16.90 -3.91 12.46
C LYS A 251 15.94 -3.15 13.38
N SER A 252 14.82 -2.69 12.86
CA SER A 252 13.80 -2.07 13.70
C SER A 252 13.30 -3.04 14.76
N GLU A 253 13.09 -4.32 14.42
CA GLU A 253 12.69 -5.35 15.37
C GLU A 253 13.80 -5.68 16.38
N LEU A 254 15.05 -5.81 15.94
CA LEU A 254 16.23 -5.93 16.81
C LEU A 254 16.31 -4.79 17.81
N ARG A 255 16.13 -3.54 17.36
CA ARG A 255 16.14 -2.38 18.25
C ARG A 255 14.96 -2.42 19.22
N ASN A 256 13.75 -2.63 18.72
CA ASN A 256 12.54 -2.50 19.54
C ASN A 256 12.36 -3.65 20.54
N VAL A 257 12.69 -4.88 20.15
CA VAL A 257 12.51 -6.06 20.99
C VAL A 257 13.78 -6.33 21.79
N PHE A 258 14.94 -6.46 21.14
CA PHE A 258 16.18 -6.82 21.84
C PHE A 258 16.83 -5.63 22.55
N PHE A 259 17.17 -4.55 21.83
CA PHE A 259 17.96 -3.45 22.42
C PHE A 259 17.23 -2.71 23.55
N HIS A 260 15.92 -2.46 23.40
CA HIS A 260 15.13 -1.87 24.47
C HIS A 260 14.87 -2.84 25.63
N GLY A 261 14.97 -4.14 25.39
CA GLY A 261 14.83 -5.17 26.41
C GLY A 261 16.09 -5.37 27.26
N LEU A 262 17.25 -4.83 26.88
CA LEU A 262 18.50 -5.03 27.63
C LEU A 262 18.46 -4.32 29.00
N ASP A 263 18.47 -5.10 30.08
CA ASP A 263 18.46 -4.57 31.46
C ASP A 263 19.77 -3.82 31.80
N ASN A 264 20.90 -4.25 31.25
CA ASN A 264 22.21 -3.63 31.40
C ASN A 264 22.96 -3.64 30.07
N ARG A 265 23.39 -2.46 29.60
CA ARG A 265 24.12 -2.30 28.33
C ARG A 265 25.60 -2.69 28.42
N ALA A 266 26.16 -2.78 29.62
CA ALA A 266 27.48 -3.32 29.89
C ALA A 266 27.28 -4.64 30.66
N TYR A 267 27.24 -5.75 29.93
CA TYR A 267 27.17 -7.09 30.53
C TYR A 267 28.56 -7.70 30.62
N GLU A 268 28.78 -8.56 31.63
CA GLU A 268 30.05 -9.24 31.83
C GLU A 268 30.24 -10.36 30.79
N GLN A 269 31.45 -10.49 30.26
CA GLN A 269 31.84 -11.67 29.47
C GLN A 269 31.59 -12.94 30.30
N ASP A 270 31.07 -13.98 29.64
CA ASP A 270 30.75 -15.30 30.19
C ASP A 270 29.53 -15.42 31.12
N LYS A 271 28.80 -14.33 31.40
CA LYS A 271 27.52 -14.39 32.12
C LYS A 271 26.32 -14.30 31.17
N PRO A 272 25.21 -15.01 31.44
CA PRO A 272 23.97 -14.82 30.68
C PRO A 272 23.49 -13.37 30.78
N VAL A 273 23.15 -12.79 29.62
CA VAL A 273 22.66 -11.42 29.48
C VAL A 273 21.16 -11.41 29.74
N LYS A 274 20.73 -10.56 30.67
CA LYS A 274 19.33 -10.45 31.06
C LYS A 274 18.58 -9.44 30.20
N LEU A 275 17.43 -9.87 29.72
CA LEU A 275 16.46 -9.09 28.96
C LEU A 275 15.17 -8.99 29.75
N SER A 276 14.53 -7.83 29.75
CA SER A 276 13.26 -7.54 30.41
C SER A 276 12.29 -6.94 29.41
N PHE A 277 11.13 -7.57 29.26
CA PHE A 277 10.07 -7.12 28.37
C PHE A 277 8.83 -6.78 29.18
N ARG A 278 8.19 -5.66 28.84
CA ARG A 278 6.88 -5.34 29.38
C ARG A 278 5.84 -6.23 28.70
N ILE A 279 4.97 -6.86 29.49
CA ILE A 279 3.85 -7.63 28.94
C ILE A 279 2.78 -6.62 28.54
N VAL A 280 2.68 -6.34 27.24
CA VAL A 280 1.63 -5.52 26.63
C VAL A 280 0.83 -6.44 25.71
N ASN A 281 -0.51 -6.32 25.71
CA ASN A 281 -1.48 -7.01 24.82
C ASN A 281 -0.94 -8.25 24.09
N GLY A 282 -1.24 -9.46 24.60
CA GLY A 282 -0.73 -10.71 24.00
C GLY A 282 -0.12 -11.73 24.97
N GLY A 283 0.17 -11.30 26.20
CA GLY A 283 0.73 -12.16 27.23
C GLY A 283 2.20 -12.54 27.00
N PRO A 284 2.78 -13.38 27.88
CA PRO A 284 4.21 -13.70 27.87
C PRO A 284 4.68 -14.49 26.64
N LYS A 285 3.84 -15.37 26.10
CA LYS A 285 4.18 -16.21 24.95
C LYS A 285 4.36 -15.40 23.68
N GLU A 286 3.54 -14.38 23.44
CA GLU A 286 3.69 -13.53 22.26
C GLU A 286 5.01 -12.74 22.30
N GLN A 287 5.40 -12.24 23.48
CA GLN A 287 6.67 -11.52 23.66
C GLN A 287 7.88 -12.44 23.46
N ILE A 288 7.86 -13.65 24.03
CA ILE A 288 8.94 -14.64 23.78
C ILE A 288 8.95 -15.09 22.32
N SER A 289 7.80 -15.24 21.67
CA SER A 289 7.70 -15.60 20.25
C SER A 289 8.33 -14.54 19.34
N ALA A 290 8.04 -13.25 19.59
CA ALA A 290 8.66 -12.16 18.87
C ALA A 290 10.19 -12.14 19.04
N PHE A 291 10.67 -12.35 20.28
CA PHE A 291 12.10 -12.39 20.55
C PHE A 291 12.78 -13.64 19.95
N GLU A 292 12.19 -14.83 20.07
CA GLU A 292 12.68 -16.08 19.48
C GLU A 292 12.81 -15.95 17.97
N LYS A 293 11.82 -15.34 17.31
CA LYS A 293 11.86 -15.10 15.86
C LYS A 293 13.10 -14.29 15.48
N ILE A 294 13.39 -13.20 16.19
CA ILE A 294 14.56 -12.35 15.94
C ILE A 294 15.86 -13.11 16.13
N VAL A 295 15.99 -13.85 17.23
CA VAL A 295 17.19 -14.67 17.50
C VAL A 295 17.37 -15.72 16.39
N ARG A 296 16.31 -16.43 16.02
CA ARG A 296 16.37 -17.44 14.96
C ARG A 296 16.80 -16.83 13.63
N LEU A 297 16.28 -15.67 13.25
CA LEU A 297 16.64 -14.98 12.01
C LEU A 297 18.10 -14.50 12.02
N ALA A 298 18.57 -13.96 13.14
CA ALA A 298 19.96 -13.55 13.30
C ALA A 298 20.91 -14.74 13.06
N TYR A 299 20.65 -15.87 13.73
CA TYR A 299 21.47 -17.07 13.57
C TYR A 299 21.37 -17.68 12.17
N LYS A 300 20.20 -17.58 11.52
CA LYS A 300 20.03 -17.98 10.12
C LYS A 300 20.88 -17.12 9.17
N LEU A 301 20.93 -15.80 9.39
CA LEU A 301 21.77 -14.87 8.62
C LEU A 301 23.27 -15.12 8.80
N MET A 302 23.68 -15.51 10.00
CA MET A 302 25.08 -15.82 10.32
C MET A 302 25.47 -17.26 9.93
N GLU A 303 24.53 -18.07 9.43
CA GLU A 303 24.74 -19.49 9.09
C GLU A 303 25.21 -20.33 10.28
N GLU A 304 24.71 -20.00 11.46
CA GLU A 304 25.08 -20.63 12.73
C GLU A 304 23.88 -21.35 13.38
N GLY A 305 24.17 -22.36 14.19
CA GLY A 305 23.14 -23.05 14.99
C GLY A 305 22.69 -22.20 16.18
N ASN A 306 21.38 -21.99 16.32
CA ASN A 306 20.80 -21.22 17.43
C ASN A 306 21.01 -21.93 18.78
N PRO A 307 21.81 -21.36 19.72
CA PRO A 307 22.06 -21.96 21.04
C PRO A 307 20.96 -21.66 22.07
N GLU A 308 19.95 -20.84 21.73
CA GLU A 308 18.89 -20.39 22.63
C GLU A 308 17.64 -21.29 22.58
N ALA A 309 17.84 -22.61 22.55
CA ALA A 309 16.76 -23.62 22.44
C ALA A 309 15.68 -23.47 23.53
N HIS A 310 16.05 -22.96 24.69
CA HIS A 310 15.15 -22.71 25.83
C HIS A 310 13.98 -21.77 25.47
N LEU A 311 14.15 -20.85 24.51
CA LEU A 311 13.08 -19.97 24.04
C LEU A 311 11.99 -20.80 23.32
N THR A 312 12.41 -21.69 22.41
CA THR A 312 11.52 -22.58 21.67
C THR A 312 10.84 -23.59 22.59
N GLU A 313 11.57 -24.16 23.55
CA GLU A 313 11.03 -25.08 24.56
C GLU A 313 9.93 -24.43 25.39
N TYR A 314 10.11 -23.18 25.82
CA TYR A 314 9.08 -22.43 26.54
C TYR A 314 7.81 -22.20 25.72
N LEU A 315 7.94 -21.90 24.42
CA LEU A 315 6.79 -21.68 23.54
C LEU A 315 5.96 -22.97 23.35
N ASN A 316 6.64 -24.11 23.32
CA ASN A 316 6.02 -25.44 23.16
C ASN A 316 5.37 -25.98 24.45
N HIS A 317 5.63 -25.38 25.62
CA HIS A 317 4.96 -25.78 26.85
C HIS A 317 3.47 -25.41 26.84
N GLU A 318 2.58 -26.38 27.10
CA GLU A 318 1.12 -26.16 27.07
C GLU A 318 0.66 -25.03 28.01
N VAL A 319 1.27 -24.92 29.19
CA VAL A 319 1.00 -23.88 30.18
C VAL A 319 2.23 -22.98 30.31
N ALA A 320 2.04 -21.66 30.18
CA ALA A 320 3.11 -20.69 30.38
C ALA A 320 3.59 -20.76 31.85
N ALA A 321 4.68 -21.46 32.10
CA ALA A 321 5.25 -21.57 33.43
C ALA A 321 5.66 -20.18 33.95
N ALA A 322 5.35 -19.88 35.21
CA ALA A 322 5.80 -18.64 35.86
C ALA A 322 7.34 -18.56 35.92
N THR A 323 8.02 -19.71 35.88
CA THR A 323 9.47 -19.80 35.72
C THR A 323 9.80 -21.03 34.89
N PHE A 324 10.61 -20.83 33.85
CA PHE A 324 11.18 -21.86 33.00
C PHE A 324 12.71 -21.77 33.07
N LYS A 325 13.38 -22.91 33.24
CA LYS A 325 14.85 -22.99 33.36
C LYS A 325 15.39 -23.80 32.19
N GLY A 326 16.22 -23.15 31.37
CA GLY A 326 17.02 -23.81 30.34
C GLY A 326 18.39 -24.25 30.85
N SER A 327 19.28 -24.58 29.91
CA SER A 327 20.66 -24.95 30.21
C SER A 327 21.53 -23.73 30.56
N ASN A 328 22.66 -23.94 31.26
CA ASN A 328 23.72 -22.92 31.44
C ASN A 328 23.25 -21.54 31.99
N GLY A 329 22.24 -21.51 32.87
CA GLY A 329 21.73 -20.27 33.45
C GLY A 329 20.72 -19.50 32.57
N GLN A 330 20.31 -20.07 31.44
CA GLN A 330 19.17 -19.60 30.64
C GLN A 330 17.87 -19.77 31.43
N SER A 331 17.02 -18.75 31.48
CA SER A 331 15.72 -18.86 32.16
C SER A 331 14.74 -17.81 31.67
N ILE A 332 13.46 -18.16 31.69
CA ILE A 332 12.35 -17.22 31.52
C ILE A 332 11.61 -17.13 32.84
N ARG A 333 11.37 -15.91 33.33
CA ARG A 333 10.55 -15.65 34.51
C ARG A 333 9.45 -14.68 34.14
N VAL A 334 8.22 -15.05 34.47
CA VAL A 334 7.04 -14.26 34.17
C VAL A 334 6.54 -13.62 35.46
N TYR A 335 6.45 -12.30 35.45
CA TYR A 335 5.82 -11.51 36.51
C TYR A 335 4.48 -10.96 36.01
N GLN A 336 3.73 -10.30 36.89
CA GLN A 336 2.39 -9.82 36.57
C GLN A 336 2.35 -8.80 35.41
N SER A 337 3.39 -7.99 35.25
CA SER A 337 3.43 -6.88 34.27
C SER A 337 4.64 -6.90 33.33
N HIS A 338 5.59 -7.80 33.57
CA HIS A 338 6.82 -7.91 32.79
C HIS A 338 7.31 -9.36 32.81
N LEU A 339 8.18 -9.71 31.88
CA LEU A 339 8.87 -10.99 31.88
C LEU A 339 10.35 -10.75 31.67
N THR A 340 11.18 -11.60 32.26
CA THR A 340 12.63 -11.55 32.08
C THR A 340 13.10 -12.84 31.44
N THR A 341 13.94 -12.74 30.42
CA THR A 341 14.64 -13.89 29.83
C THR A 341 16.16 -13.68 29.87
N THR A 342 16.94 -14.72 29.63
CA THR A 342 18.39 -14.62 29.51
C THR A 342 18.89 -15.27 28.21
N VAL A 343 19.90 -14.67 27.60
CA VAL A 343 20.63 -15.24 26.44
C VAL A 343 22.13 -15.32 26.74
N ARG A 344 22.89 -16.07 25.95
CA ARG A 344 24.35 -16.10 26.07
C ARG A 344 24.96 -14.73 25.71
N ALA A 345 26.09 -14.37 26.32
CA ALA A 345 26.81 -13.13 26.00
C ALA A 345 27.17 -13.03 24.51
N ASP A 346 27.68 -14.12 23.93
CA ASP A 346 27.93 -14.24 22.48
C ASP A 346 26.68 -13.94 21.63
N THR A 347 25.52 -14.48 22.00
CA THR A 347 24.25 -14.17 21.32
C THR A 347 23.95 -12.68 21.39
N ALA A 348 24.11 -12.05 22.56
CA ALA A 348 23.87 -10.62 22.71
C ALA A 348 24.85 -9.77 21.87
N ASP A 349 26.13 -10.13 21.86
CA ASP A 349 27.16 -9.45 21.06
C ASP A 349 26.86 -9.52 19.56
N LYS A 350 26.45 -10.69 19.07
CA LYS A 350 26.04 -10.89 17.67
C LYS A 350 24.81 -10.06 17.29
N LEU A 351 23.78 -10.07 18.13
CA LEU A 351 22.56 -9.27 17.90
C LEU A 351 22.86 -7.77 17.91
N MET A 352 23.75 -7.31 18.80
CA MET A 352 24.24 -5.93 18.80
C MET A 352 25.01 -5.60 17.52
N ALA A 353 25.93 -6.46 17.10
CA ALA A 353 26.69 -6.27 15.86
C ALA A 353 25.78 -6.13 14.64
N LEU A 354 24.72 -6.94 14.53
CA LEU A 354 23.74 -6.85 13.44
C LEU A 354 22.95 -5.52 13.42
N ILE A 355 22.80 -4.83 14.55
CA ILE A 355 22.18 -3.49 14.59
C ILE A 355 23.08 -2.45 13.91
N ASP A 356 24.40 -2.63 14.01
CA ASP A 356 25.40 -1.68 13.53
C ASP A 356 25.83 -1.93 12.07
N VAL A 357 25.63 -3.14 11.53
CA VAL A 357 25.88 -3.47 10.11
C VAL A 357 25.08 -2.55 9.18
N PRO A 358 25.65 -1.86 8.18
CA PRO A 358 24.88 -1.02 7.24
C PRO A 358 23.69 -1.75 6.57
N ASP A 359 22.59 -1.04 6.31
CA ASP A 359 21.37 -1.64 5.76
C ASP A 359 21.61 -2.31 4.40
N THR A 360 22.51 -1.75 3.58
CA THR A 360 22.90 -2.32 2.27
C THR A 360 23.67 -3.63 2.40
N GLU A 361 24.53 -3.76 3.41
CA GLU A 361 25.29 -4.99 3.67
C GLU A 361 24.38 -6.08 4.24
N LEU A 362 23.51 -5.71 5.17
CA LEU A 362 22.52 -6.61 5.75
C LEU A 362 21.51 -7.09 4.67
N ALA A 363 21.10 -6.21 3.77
CA ALA A 363 20.26 -6.56 2.63
C ALA A 363 20.95 -7.59 1.72
N ALA A 364 22.25 -7.43 1.45
CA ALA A 364 23.01 -8.40 0.65
C ALA A 364 23.09 -9.78 1.33
N LEU A 365 23.22 -9.83 2.66
CA LEU A 365 23.19 -11.09 3.42
C LEU A 365 21.81 -11.75 3.38
N ILE A 366 20.73 -10.98 3.55
CA ILE A 366 19.36 -11.47 3.42
C ILE A 366 19.14 -12.04 2.01
N GLU A 367 19.58 -11.32 0.99
CA GLU A 367 19.45 -11.73 -0.40
C GLU A 367 20.22 -13.02 -0.71
N ALA A 368 21.46 -13.13 -0.21
CA ALA A 368 22.25 -14.35 -0.34
C ALA A 368 21.60 -15.55 0.39
N MET A 369 20.94 -15.31 1.52
CA MET A 369 20.28 -16.35 2.29
C MET A 369 18.98 -16.83 1.63
N VAL A 370 18.24 -15.94 0.97
CA VAL A 370 16.97 -16.27 0.29
C VAL A 370 17.19 -17.00 -1.05
N ASN A 371 18.31 -16.76 -1.73
CA ASN A 371 18.63 -17.38 -3.03
C ASN A 371 19.34 -18.75 -2.92
N ARG A 372 19.46 -19.31 -1.71
CA ARG A 372 19.97 -20.66 -1.45
C ARG A 372 18.83 -21.64 -1.32
#